data_AF-A0A9Y2JJ71-F1
#
_entry.id   AF-A0A9Y2JJ71-F1
#
_cell.length_a   1.000
_cell.length_b   1.000
_cell.length_c   1.000
_cell.angle_alpha   90.00
_cell.angle_beta   90.00
_cell.angle_gamma   90.00
#
_symmetry.space_group_name_H-M   'P 1'
#
loop_
_entity.id
_entity.type
_entity.pdbx_description
1 polymer ?
#
loop_
_entity_poly.entity_id
_entity_poly.type
_entity_poly.pdbx_seq_one_letter_code
_entity_poly.pdbx_strand_id
1 'polypeptide(L)'
;MAGLGKASATTEIENLYWDALAELGITRPDRREAVRWWLGELAEELVQGRLSVAGLARKIVPGEEWMTGDEYRFAYLSYYWQDMVDLASAPQVRAAEIDLLDAARAILPQPSI
;
A
#
# COMPACT_ATOMS: atom_id res chain seq x y z
N MET A 1 32.29 -6.06 28.04
CA MET A 1 31.05 -6.82 27.74
C MET A 1 30.05 -5.85 27.16
N ALA A 2 29.88 -5.86 25.83
CA ALA A 2 28.90 -5.03 25.16
C ALA A 2 27.52 -5.70 25.31
N GLY A 3 26.56 -4.98 25.88
CA GLY A 3 25.20 -5.45 26.03
C GLY A 3 24.56 -5.60 24.66
N LEU A 4 24.22 -6.83 24.29
CA LEU A 4 23.36 -7.11 23.14
C LEU A 4 22.00 -6.47 23.43
N GLY A 5 21.62 -5.50 22.60
CA GLY A 5 20.30 -4.87 22.68
C GLY A 5 19.23 -5.95 22.57
N LYS A 6 18.36 -6.05 23.58
CA LYS A 6 17.21 -6.95 23.57
C LYS A 6 16.41 -6.67 22.30
N ALA A 7 16.42 -7.59 21.35
CA ALA A 7 15.43 -7.64 20.30
C ALA A 7 14.06 -7.59 20.98
N SER A 8 13.15 -6.74 20.50
CA SER A 8 11.78 -6.74 21.02
C SER A 8 11.18 -8.13 20.78
N ALA A 9 10.29 -8.61 21.66
CA ALA A 9 9.65 -9.92 21.50
C ALA A 9 9.00 -10.08 20.11
N THR A 10 8.52 -8.99 19.52
CA THR A 10 8.01 -8.92 18.15
C THR A 10 9.07 -9.26 17.10
N THR A 11 10.29 -8.75 17.27
CA THR A 11 11.44 -9.01 16.39
C THR A 11 11.94 -10.46 16.51
N GLU A 12 11.91 -11.04 17.71
CA GLU A 12 12.29 -12.45 17.93
C GLU A 12 11.29 -13.42 17.29
N ILE A 13 9.99 -13.17 17.45
CA ILE A 13 8.93 -13.97 16.82
C ILE A 13 9.00 -13.84 15.30
N GLU A 14 9.24 -12.63 14.80
CA GLU A 14 9.40 -12.38 13.37
C GLU A 14 10.60 -13.15 12.79
N ASN A 15 11.76 -13.15 13.49
CA ASN A 15 12.93 -13.91 13.05
C ASN A 15 12.67 -15.42 13.04
N LEU A 16 12.04 -15.98 14.08
CA LEU A 16 11.70 -17.41 14.13
C LEU A 16 10.73 -17.82 13.01
N TYR A 17 9.78 -16.94 12.67
CA TYR A 17 8.86 -17.16 11.55
C TYR A 17 9.61 -17.20 10.21
N TRP A 18 10.55 -16.27 9.99
CA TRP A 18 11.34 -16.25 8.76
C TRP A 18 12.30 -17.44 8.65
N ASP A 19 12.91 -17.86 9.76
CA ASP A 19 13.76 -19.05 9.80
C ASP A 19 12.96 -20.31 9.44
N ALA A 20 11.74 -20.46 9.97
CA ALA A 20 10.85 -21.58 9.64
C ALA A 20 10.44 -21.58 8.15
N LEU A 21 10.18 -20.41 7.55
CA LEU A 21 9.89 -20.32 6.12
C LEU A 21 11.09 -20.71 5.25
N ALA A 22 12.30 -20.29 5.65
CA ALA A 22 13.53 -20.64 4.96
C ALA A 22 13.81 -22.16 5.02
N GLU A 23 13.56 -22.81 6.17
CA GLU A 23 13.64 -24.27 6.33
C GLU A 23 12.66 -25.02 5.41
N LEU A 24 11.49 -24.43 5.14
CA LEU A 24 10.49 -24.96 4.20
C LEU A 24 10.80 -24.64 2.73
N GLY A 25 11.92 -23.98 2.44
CA GLY A 25 12.28 -23.55 1.07
C GLY A 25 11.42 -22.42 0.53
N ILE A 26 10.66 -21.73 1.40
CA ILE A 26 9.83 -20.59 1.04
C ILE A 26 10.70 -19.34 1.15
N THR A 27 11.10 -18.80 0.00
CA THR A 27 11.86 -17.55 -0.05
C THR A 27 11.02 -16.41 0.50
N ARG A 28 11.64 -15.54 1.31
CA ARG A 28 11.01 -14.30 1.77
C ARG A 28 10.49 -13.55 0.54
N PRO A 29 9.20 -13.15 0.52
CA PRO A 29 8.69 -12.32 -0.58
C PRO A 29 9.56 -11.07 -0.69
N ASP A 30 9.92 -10.68 -1.91
CA ASP A 30 10.54 -9.37 -2.11
C ASP A 30 9.60 -8.34 -1.50
N ARG A 31 10.09 -7.53 -0.55
CA ARG A 31 9.30 -6.48 0.11
C ARG A 31 8.60 -5.61 -0.92
N ARG A 32 9.25 -5.35 -2.06
CA ARG A 32 8.67 -4.64 -3.19
C ARG A 32 7.48 -5.38 -3.80
N GLU A 33 7.63 -6.67 -4.07
CA GLU A 33 6.57 -7.50 -4.64
C GLU A 33 5.37 -7.60 -3.69
N ALA A 34 5.62 -7.76 -2.40
CA ALA A 34 4.58 -7.80 -1.38
C ALA A 34 3.78 -6.48 -1.31
N VAL A 35 4.46 -5.33 -1.34
CA VAL A 35 3.76 -4.03 -1.35
C VAL A 35 3.03 -3.81 -2.66
N ARG A 36 3.58 -4.21 -3.80
CA ARG A 36 2.88 -4.12 -5.10
C ARG A 36 1.60 -4.92 -5.11
N TRP A 37 1.68 -6.16 -4.62
CA TRP A 37 0.52 -7.03 -4.51
C TRP A 37 -0.55 -6.41 -3.61
N TRP A 38 -0.14 -5.90 -2.43
CA TRP A 38 -1.03 -5.21 -1.50
C TRP A 38 -1.67 -3.93 -2.09
N LEU A 39 -0.90 -3.11 -2.81
CA LEU A 39 -1.44 -1.93 -3.52
C LEU A 39 -2.45 -2.34 -4.60
N GLY A 40 -2.19 -3.43 -5.31
CA GLY A 40 -3.11 -4.02 -6.28
C GLY A 40 -4.44 -4.45 -5.66
N GLU A 41 -4.40 -5.15 -4.52
CA GLU A 41 -5.63 -5.52 -3.78
C GLU A 41 -6.44 -4.30 -3.35
N LEU A 42 -5.77 -3.28 -2.79
CA LEU A 42 -6.44 -2.05 -2.36
C LEU A 42 -7.06 -1.29 -3.53
N ALA A 43 -6.38 -1.23 -4.67
CA ALA A 43 -6.94 -0.66 -5.89
C ALA A 43 -8.14 -1.47 -6.40
N GLU A 44 -8.10 -2.79 -6.34
CA GLU A 44 -9.20 -3.65 -6.76
C GLU A 44 -10.42 -3.43 -5.86
N GLU A 45 -10.22 -3.44 -4.54
CA GLU A 45 -11.29 -3.16 -3.57
C GLU A 45 -11.89 -1.77 -3.78
N LEU A 46 -11.07 -0.76 -4.06
CA LEU A 46 -11.53 0.60 -4.35
C LEU A 46 -12.37 0.64 -5.65
N VAL A 47 -11.86 0.06 -6.74
CA VAL A 47 -12.53 0.06 -8.05
C VAL A 47 -13.86 -0.71 -8.01
N GLN A 48 -13.92 -1.79 -7.23
CA GLN A 48 -15.15 -2.57 -7.02
C GLN A 48 -16.11 -1.93 -6.00
N GLY A 49 -15.74 -0.80 -5.37
CA GLY A 49 -16.54 -0.12 -4.36
C GLY A 49 -16.64 -0.87 -3.02
N ARG A 50 -15.79 -1.88 -2.79
CA ARG A 50 -15.68 -2.60 -1.50
C ARG A 50 -14.91 -1.80 -0.47
N LEU A 51 -14.03 -0.89 -0.92
CA LEU A 51 -13.30 0.06 -0.10
C LEU A 51 -13.67 1.49 -0.52
N SER A 52 -14.05 2.34 0.43
CA SER A 52 -14.25 3.76 0.14
C SER A 52 -12.92 4.50 0.09
N VAL A 53 -12.87 5.63 -0.61
CA VAL A 53 -11.67 6.47 -0.67
C VAL A 53 -11.21 6.89 0.74
N ALA A 54 -12.14 7.29 1.61
CA ALA A 54 -11.83 7.63 3.00
C ALA A 54 -11.29 6.43 3.81
N GLY A 55 -11.73 5.21 3.49
CA GLY A 55 -11.22 3.98 4.07
C GLY A 55 -9.81 3.62 3.58
N LEU A 56 -9.54 3.88 2.30
CA LEU A 56 -8.23 3.68 1.67
C LEU A 56 -7.16 4.61 2.24
N ALA A 57 -7.49 5.89 2.41
CA ALA A 57 -6.56 6.90 2.96
C ALA A 57 -6.01 6.52 4.34
N ARG A 58 -6.79 5.78 5.15
CA ARG A 58 -6.37 5.30 6.49
C ARG A 58 -5.46 4.07 6.45
N LYS A 59 -5.38 3.39 5.31
CA LYS A 59 -4.64 2.13 5.13
C LYS A 59 -3.27 2.36 4.49
N ILE A 60 -3.11 3.41 3.69
CA ILE A 60 -1.87 3.67 2.94
C ILE A 60 -0.89 4.56 3.74
N VAL A 61 0.39 4.20 3.67
CA VAL A 61 1.52 4.94 4.22
C VAL A 61 2.26 5.63 3.05
N PRO A 62 2.89 6.80 3.23
CA PRO A 62 3.64 7.48 2.18
C PRO A 62 4.63 6.56 1.45
N GLY A 63 4.71 6.70 0.13
CA GLY A 63 5.40 5.77 -0.76
C GLY A 63 6.91 5.70 -0.57
N GLU A 64 7.49 4.58 -0.99
CA GLU A 64 8.95 4.34 -0.96
C GLU A 64 9.60 4.57 -2.33
N GLU A 65 10.90 4.86 -2.35
CA GLU A 65 11.67 5.28 -3.54
C GLU A 65 11.66 4.29 -4.73
N TRP A 66 11.26 3.03 -4.51
CA TRP A 66 11.31 1.96 -5.51
C TRP A 66 9.97 1.70 -6.24
N MET A 67 8.90 2.42 -5.88
CA MET A 67 7.57 2.32 -6.51
C MET A 67 7.62 2.84 -7.96
N THR A 68 6.76 2.28 -8.84
CA THR A 68 6.56 2.84 -10.19
C THR A 68 5.81 4.18 -10.13
N GLY A 69 5.76 4.90 -11.25
CA GLY A 69 5.03 6.17 -11.34
C GLY A 69 3.55 6.04 -10.97
N ASP A 70 2.88 4.98 -11.42
CA ASP A 70 1.45 4.76 -11.15
C ASP A 70 1.21 4.28 -9.71
N GLU A 71 2.06 3.38 -9.19
CA GLU A 71 2.04 2.94 -7.78
C GLU A 71 2.22 4.14 -6.84
N TYR A 72 3.21 4.98 -7.14
CA TYR A 72 3.47 6.19 -6.38
C TYR A 72 2.31 7.18 -6.47
N ARG A 73 1.76 7.43 -7.66
CA ARG A 73 0.61 8.31 -7.86
C ARG A 73 -0.60 7.84 -7.05
N PHE A 74 -0.92 6.55 -7.09
CA PHE A 74 -2.03 5.97 -6.33
C PHE A 74 -1.82 6.10 -4.81
N ALA A 75 -0.63 5.75 -4.30
CA ALA A 75 -0.31 5.87 -2.89
C ALA A 75 -0.32 7.34 -2.41
N TYR A 76 0.25 8.25 -3.20
CA TYR A 76 0.28 9.68 -2.92
C TYR A 76 -1.12 10.27 -2.85
N LEU A 77 -1.96 10.09 -3.89
CA LEU A 77 -3.32 10.63 -3.90
C LEU A 77 -4.17 10.08 -2.75
N SER A 78 -3.98 8.81 -2.38
CA SER A 78 -4.66 8.20 -1.24
C SER A 78 -4.27 8.85 0.09
N TYR A 79 -2.96 9.09 0.29
CA TYR A 79 -2.44 9.70 1.51
C TYR A 79 -2.91 11.15 1.68
N TYR A 80 -2.87 11.95 0.61
CA TYR A 80 -3.28 13.35 0.63
C TYR A 80 -4.79 13.57 0.52
N TRP A 81 -5.59 12.51 0.38
CA TRP A 81 -7.04 12.60 0.28
C TRP A 81 -7.66 13.33 1.47
N GLN A 82 -7.18 13.05 2.68
CA GLN A 82 -7.75 13.58 3.91
C GLN A 82 -7.56 15.11 4.00
N ASP A 83 -6.37 15.60 3.64
CA ASP A 83 -6.08 17.03 3.55
C ASP A 83 -6.95 17.73 2.50
N MET A 84 -7.23 17.06 1.37
CA MET A 84 -8.09 17.61 0.33
C MET A 84 -9.55 17.74 0.79
N VAL A 85 -10.09 16.79 1.53
CA VAL A 85 -11.47 16.87 2.03
C VAL A 85 -11.65 18.01 3.03
N ASP A 86 -10.63 18.29 3.85
CA ASP A 86 -10.71 19.32 4.89
C ASP A 86 -10.53 20.75 4.32
N LEU A 87 -9.81 20.91 3.21
CA LEU A 87 -9.40 22.21 2.69
C LEU A 87 -10.05 22.61 1.36
N ALA A 88 -10.70 21.67 0.65
CA ALA A 88 -11.20 21.88 -0.70
C ALA A 88 -12.73 22.02 -0.77
N SER A 89 -13.20 22.60 -1.87
CA SER A 89 -14.64 22.64 -2.18
C SER A 89 -15.17 21.28 -2.65
N ALA A 90 -16.47 21.04 -2.54
CA ALA A 90 -17.09 19.77 -2.97
C ALA A 90 -16.76 19.35 -4.42
N PRO A 91 -16.71 20.25 -5.43
CA PRO A 91 -16.26 19.89 -6.78
C PRO A 91 -14.80 19.42 -6.85
N GLN A 92 -13.91 20.03 -6.06
CA GLN A 92 -12.49 19.66 -6.03
C GLN A 92 -12.29 18.31 -5.35
N VAL A 93 -13.03 18.05 -4.27
CA VAL A 93 -13.06 16.72 -3.63
C VAL A 93 -13.49 15.67 -4.65
N ARG A 94 -14.59 15.90 -5.38
CA ARG A 94 -15.04 14.97 -6.42
C ARG A 94 -14.01 14.76 -7.53
N ALA A 95 -13.30 15.81 -7.95
CA ALA A 95 -12.24 15.69 -8.96
C ALA A 95 -11.08 14.81 -8.47
N ALA A 96 -10.61 15.03 -7.24
CA ALA A 96 -9.58 14.20 -6.64
C ALA A 96 -10.04 12.73 -6.45
N GLU A 97 -11.33 12.51 -6.21
CA GLU A 97 -11.94 11.19 -6.08
C GLU A 97 -11.85 10.42 -7.40
N ILE A 98 -12.12 11.12 -8.51
CA ILE A 98 -11.99 10.59 -9.87
C ILE A 98 -10.52 10.30 -10.19
N ASP A 99 -9.61 11.24 -9.89
CA ASP A 99 -8.18 11.07 -10.16
C ASP A 99 -7.58 9.87 -9.41
N LEU A 100 -8.05 9.63 -8.18
CA LEU A 100 -7.63 8.46 -7.40
C LEU A 100 -8.17 7.16 -7.97
N LEU A 101 -9.43 7.13 -8.40
CA LEU A 101 -10.01 5.95 -9.07
C LEU A 101 -9.31 5.64 -10.39
N ASP A 102 -8.91 6.65 -11.14
CA ASP A 102 -8.14 6.46 -12.37
C ASP A 102 -6.72 5.96 -12.08
N ALA A 103 -6.06 6.47 -11.04
CA ALA A 103 -4.78 5.95 -10.58
C ALA A 103 -4.88 4.47 -10.13
N ALA A 104 -5.95 4.10 -9.43
CA ALA A 104 -6.21 2.73 -9.01
C ALA A 104 -6.33 1.79 -10.22
N ARG A 105 -7.10 2.19 -11.24
CA ARG A 105 -7.27 1.40 -12.48
C ARG A 105 -5.96 1.24 -13.25
N ALA A 106 -5.08 2.23 -13.23
CA ALA A 106 -3.80 2.16 -13.92
C ALA A 106 -2.86 1.09 -13.36
N ILE A 107 -2.95 0.79 -12.05
CA ILE A 107 -2.10 -0.22 -11.40
C ILE A 107 -2.69 -1.64 -11.42
N LEU A 108 -3.99 -1.77 -11.73
CA LEU A 108 -4.58 -3.09 -11.90
C LEU A 108 -4.04 -3.76 -13.16
N PRO A 109 -3.85 -5.10 -13.14
CA PRO A 109 -3.52 -5.84 -14.35
C PRO A 109 -4.59 -5.56 -15.42
N GLN A 110 -4.19 -4.93 -16.52
CA GLN A 110 -5.11 -4.70 -17.63
C GLN A 110 -5.46 -6.07 -18.23
N PRO A 111 -6.75 -6.42 -18.38
CA PRO A 111 -7.11 -7.63 -19.09
C PRO A 111 -6.53 -7.53 -20.51
N SER A 112 -5.74 -8.53 -20.89
CA SER A 112 -5.25 -8.62 -22.27
C SER A 112 -6.45 -8.82 -23.20
N ILE A 113 -6.67 -7.86 -24.10
CA ILE A 113 -7.72 -7.87 -25.13
C ILE A 113 -7.32 -8.83 -26.25
#